data_AF-A0A959HM39-F1
#
_entry.id   AF-A0A959HM39-F1
#
_cell.length_a   1.000
_cell.length_b   1.000
_cell.length_c   1.000
_cell.angle_alpha   90.00
_cell.angle_beta   90.00
_cell.angle_gamma   90.00
#
_symmetry.space_group_name_H-M   'P 1'
#
loop_
_entity.id
_entity.type
_entity.pdbx_description
1 polymer ?
#
loop_
_entity_poly.entity_id
_entity_poly.type
_entity_poly.pdbx_seq_one_letter_code
_entity_poly.pdbx_strand_id
1 'polypeptide(L)'
;MGKKLNFLYFLLVLLLAFSCAPKPGSEQKAADMAKEQEALSAGKTSEADAIVEEEAYIPFFSDSPKSYTIALKPGTGFVALNEKGEILYEVFPYDNGPDYPADGYFRIVANGKIGYADEETGEVSIPPQYAAARPFEHGYAPVCPDCETRADGEYSSWVNGKWGLIDKQGRVVVAPQFEEILEVAEDGRVLAVDAGVQKWIKIE
;
A
#
# COMPACT_ATOMS: atom_id res chain seq x y z
N MET A 1 49.47 -10.72 -21.86
CA MET A 1 48.83 -11.39 -23.02
C MET A 1 47.33 -11.45 -22.77
N GLY A 2 46.55 -10.74 -23.60
CA GLY A 2 45.09 -10.89 -23.89
C GLY A 2 44.09 -10.91 -22.72
N LYS A 3 42.93 -10.24 -22.74
CA LYS A 3 42.20 -9.53 -23.80
C LYS A 3 41.29 -8.48 -23.15
N LYS A 4 41.24 -7.28 -23.73
CA LYS A 4 40.18 -6.29 -23.57
C LYS A 4 39.00 -6.73 -24.45
N LEU A 5 37.77 -6.74 -23.92
CA LEU A 5 36.56 -6.68 -24.75
C LEU A 5 35.37 -6.14 -23.94
N ASN A 6 34.62 -5.23 -24.57
CA ASN A 6 33.32 -4.66 -24.18
C ASN A 6 33.29 -3.50 -23.18
N PHE A 7 33.90 -2.37 -23.56
CA PHE A 7 33.50 -1.03 -23.06
C PHE A 7 32.70 -0.22 -24.11
N LEU A 8 32.47 -0.78 -25.31
CA LEU A 8 31.89 -0.04 -26.44
C LEU A 8 30.37 -0.19 -26.60
N TYR A 9 29.71 -1.02 -25.78
CA TYR A 9 28.24 -1.21 -25.87
C TYR A 9 27.45 -0.28 -24.93
N PHE A 10 28.11 0.36 -23.96
CA PHE A 10 27.46 1.30 -23.04
C PHE A 10 27.34 2.73 -23.61
N LEU A 11 28.01 3.02 -24.74
CA LEU A 11 27.99 4.35 -25.36
C LEU A 11 26.86 4.53 -26.40
N LEU A 12 26.04 3.51 -26.67
CA LEU A 12 25.00 3.56 -27.72
C LEU A 12 23.57 3.73 -27.18
N VAL A 13 23.32 3.67 -25.88
CA VAL A 13 21.96 3.84 -25.31
C VAL A 13 21.72 5.27 -24.80
N LEU A 14 22.75 6.12 -24.73
CA LEU A 14 22.64 7.47 -24.17
C LEU A 14 22.38 8.60 -25.20
N LEU A 15 22.05 8.27 -26.45
CA LEU A 15 21.88 9.26 -27.53
C LEU A 15 20.47 9.35 -28.14
N LEU A 16 19.43 8.82 -27.48
CA LEU A 16 18.04 8.97 -27.95
C LEU A 16 17.05 9.36 -26.85
N ALA A 17 17.35 10.43 -26.10
CA ALA A 17 16.32 11.20 -25.38
C ALA A 17 16.86 12.56 -24.92
N PHE A 18 17.24 13.45 -25.85
CA PHE A 18 17.36 14.88 -25.53
C PHE A 18 16.54 15.71 -26.50
N SER A 19 15.23 15.70 -26.25
CA SER A 19 14.33 16.78 -26.65
C SER A 19 13.64 17.32 -25.39
N CYS A 20 14.43 17.90 -24.49
CA CYS A 20 13.99 19.02 -23.66
C CYS A 20 15.24 19.63 -23.04
N ALA A 21 15.45 20.94 -23.21
CA ALA A 21 16.54 21.64 -22.56
C ALA A 21 16.41 21.47 -21.02
N PRO A 22 17.50 21.13 -20.30
CA PRO A 22 17.46 21.03 -18.85
C PRO A 22 17.13 22.39 -18.23
N LYS A 23 16.26 22.39 -17.20
CA LYS A 23 15.92 23.61 -16.46
C LYS A 23 17.17 24.14 -15.73
N PRO A 24 17.40 25.46 -15.69
CA PRO A 24 18.54 26.04 -14.99
C PRO A 24 18.51 25.62 -13.51
N GLY A 25 19.62 25.04 -13.03
CA GLY A 25 19.77 24.54 -11.65
C GLY A 25 19.86 23.00 -11.50
N SER A 26 19.54 22.22 -12.54
CA SER A 26 19.70 20.75 -12.50
C SER A 26 21.17 20.30 -12.53
N GLU A 27 22.04 21.08 -13.18
CA GLU A 27 23.47 20.79 -13.27
C GLU A 27 24.18 20.96 -11.92
N GLN A 28 23.74 21.93 -11.12
CA GLN A 28 24.27 22.15 -9.77
C GLN A 28 23.91 20.97 -8.85
N LYS A 29 22.64 20.53 -8.85
CA LYS A 29 22.20 19.36 -8.08
C LYS A 29 22.92 18.07 -8.46
N ALA A 30 23.12 17.84 -9.76
CA ALA A 30 23.86 16.66 -10.23
C ALA A 30 25.35 16.70 -9.82
N ALA A 31 25.97 17.88 -9.83
CA ALA A 31 27.35 18.06 -9.38
C ALA A 31 27.51 17.89 -7.86
N ASP A 32 26.53 18.33 -7.08
CA ASP A 32 26.53 18.18 -5.62
C ASP A 32 26.36 16.71 -5.22
N MET A 33 25.46 15.97 -5.89
CA MET A 33 25.29 14.53 -5.70
C MET A 33 26.55 13.72 -6.08
N ALA A 34 27.24 14.11 -7.15
CA ALA A 34 28.48 13.45 -7.57
C ALA A 34 29.61 13.63 -6.54
N LYS A 35 29.73 14.82 -5.94
CA LYS A 35 30.70 15.09 -4.87
C LYS A 35 30.41 14.29 -3.60
N GLU A 36 29.15 14.14 -3.24
CA GLU A 36 28.73 13.38 -2.07
C GLU A 36 29.05 11.89 -2.23
N GLN A 37 28.84 11.34 -3.44
CA GLN A 37 29.18 9.95 -3.75
C GLN A 37 30.70 9.69 -3.76
N GLU A 38 31.50 10.65 -4.20
CA GLU A 38 32.97 10.59 -4.09
C GLU A 38 33.44 10.66 -2.63
N ALA A 39 32.86 11.54 -1.81
CA ALA A 39 33.17 11.65 -0.39
C ALA A 39 32.83 10.37 0.40
N LEU A 40 31.69 9.74 0.07
CA LEU A 40 31.26 8.48 0.67
C LEU A 40 32.18 7.31 0.29
N SER A 41 32.66 7.27 -0.96
CA SER A 41 33.64 6.26 -1.41
C SER A 41 35.03 6.42 -0.79
N ALA A 42 35.35 7.61 -0.28
CA ALA A 42 36.67 7.95 0.26
C ALA A 42 36.79 7.79 1.79
N GLY A 43 35.71 7.41 2.49
CA GLY A 43 35.75 7.08 3.93
C GLY A 43 36.25 8.21 4.85
N LYS A 44 36.15 9.47 4.43
CA LYS A 44 36.58 10.63 5.23
C LYS A 44 35.36 11.31 5.84
N THR A 45 35.07 10.99 7.10
CA THR A 45 34.14 11.77 7.92
C THR A 45 34.92 12.85 8.66
N SER A 46 34.72 14.12 8.28
CA SER A 46 34.97 15.25 9.20
C SER A 46 33.67 15.56 9.92
N GLU A 47 33.75 15.66 11.25
CA GLU A 47 32.68 16.12 12.13
C GLU A 47 32.07 17.44 11.63
N ALA A 48 30.79 17.44 11.28
CA ALA A 48 29.86 18.56 11.46
C ALA A 48 28.45 18.15 11.03
N ASP A 49 27.50 18.58 11.85
CA ASP A 49 26.06 18.61 11.66
C ASP A 49 25.33 17.28 11.72
N ALA A 50 24.71 17.05 12.89
CA ALA A 50 23.61 16.13 13.05
C ALA A 50 22.56 16.45 11.98
N ILE A 51 22.50 15.60 10.96
CA ILE A 51 21.42 15.55 10.00
C ILE A 51 20.20 15.20 10.84
N VAL A 52 19.31 16.16 11.06
CA VAL A 52 17.94 15.82 11.47
C VAL A 52 17.45 14.94 10.34
N GLU A 53 17.28 13.64 10.60
CA GLU A 53 16.65 12.72 9.65
C GLU A 53 15.25 13.27 9.38
N GLU A 54 15.12 14.07 8.33
CA GLU A 54 13.86 14.37 7.69
C GLU A 54 13.35 13.00 7.24
N GLU A 55 12.39 12.44 7.98
CA GLU A 55 11.87 11.09 7.75
C GLU A 55 11.57 10.94 6.24
N ALA A 56 12.37 10.12 5.55
CA ALA A 56 12.32 10.03 4.09
C ALA A 56 11.07 9.23 3.69
N TYR A 57 9.99 9.94 3.36
CA TYR A 57 8.76 9.37 2.84
C TYR A 57 8.84 9.21 1.31
N ILE A 58 8.53 8.01 0.80
CA ILE A 58 8.42 7.76 -0.65
C ILE A 58 6.93 7.79 -1.03
N PRO A 59 6.43 8.77 -1.80
CA PRO A 59 5.01 8.89 -2.11
C PRO A 59 4.53 7.85 -3.12
N PHE A 60 3.32 7.34 -2.92
CA PHE A 60 2.59 6.43 -3.79
C PHE A 60 1.24 7.06 -4.18
N PHE A 61 0.96 7.13 -5.49
CA PHE A 61 -0.26 7.68 -6.12
C PHE A 61 -0.53 9.17 -5.87
N SER A 62 -0.48 10.01 -6.92
CA SER A 62 -0.84 11.43 -6.83
C SER A 62 -1.31 11.98 -8.19
N ASP A 63 -2.36 11.41 -8.76
CA ASP A 63 -2.98 11.96 -9.98
C ASP A 63 -4.09 12.99 -9.68
N SER A 64 -4.40 13.28 -8.41
CA SER A 64 -5.35 14.32 -7.99
C SER A 64 -4.90 14.99 -6.69
N PRO A 65 -5.21 16.28 -6.46
CA PRO A 65 -4.86 16.96 -5.22
C PRO A 65 -5.72 16.42 -4.08
N LYS A 66 -5.24 15.37 -3.43
CA LYS A 66 -5.84 14.83 -2.21
C LYS A 66 -5.31 15.61 -1.01
N SER A 67 -6.13 15.72 0.04
CA SER A 67 -5.75 16.27 1.36
C SER A 67 -4.75 15.39 2.12
N TYR A 68 -4.42 14.23 1.56
CA TYR A 68 -3.52 13.25 2.13
C TYR A 68 -2.60 12.63 1.06
N THR A 69 -1.47 12.08 1.50
CA THR A 69 -0.53 11.33 0.66
C THR A 69 -0.28 9.96 1.27
N ILE A 70 -0.29 8.89 0.46
CA ILE A 70 0.21 7.58 0.91
C ILE A 70 1.72 7.54 0.68
N ALA A 71 2.47 7.13 1.68
CA ALA A 71 3.92 7.02 1.58
C ALA A 71 4.45 5.78 2.30
N LEU A 72 5.62 5.31 1.87
CA LEU A 72 6.40 4.33 2.64
C LEU A 72 7.19 5.04 3.73
N LYS A 73 6.98 4.63 4.99
CA LYS A 73 7.77 5.01 6.16
C LYS A 73 8.69 3.85 6.58
N PRO A 74 10.03 4.01 6.54
CA PRO A 74 10.95 2.97 6.97
C PRO A 74 10.66 2.45 8.38
N GLY A 75 10.64 1.13 8.55
CA GLY A 75 10.36 0.47 9.84
C GLY A 75 8.90 0.45 10.28
N THR A 76 8.01 1.20 9.62
CA THR A 76 6.55 1.19 9.87
C THR A 76 5.79 0.49 8.75
N GLY A 77 6.14 0.77 7.49
CA GLY A 77 5.38 0.32 6.33
C GLY A 77 4.67 1.49 5.65
N PHE A 78 3.51 1.25 5.05
CA PHE A 78 2.78 2.28 4.32
C PHE A 78 1.89 3.10 5.27
N VAL A 79 1.93 4.42 5.14
CA VAL A 79 1.17 5.35 5.99
C VAL A 79 0.47 6.40 5.13
N ALA A 80 -0.69 6.88 5.60
CA ALA A 80 -1.30 8.09 5.09
C ALA A 80 -0.80 9.30 5.91
N LEU A 81 -0.42 10.36 5.21
CA LEU A 81 0.06 11.61 5.79
C LEU A 81 -0.89 12.74 5.43
N ASN A 82 -1.17 13.64 6.36
CA ASN A 82 -1.86 14.89 6.05
C ASN A 82 -0.92 15.92 5.38
N GLU A 83 -1.44 17.09 5.03
CA GLU A 83 -0.67 18.18 4.39
C GLU A 83 0.54 18.67 5.21
N LYS A 84 0.55 18.43 6.53
CA LYS A 84 1.68 18.78 7.42
C LYS A 84 2.72 17.66 7.54
N GLY A 85 2.49 16.52 6.89
CA GLY A 85 3.31 15.32 7.03
C GLY A 85 3.03 14.52 8.30
N GLU A 86 1.92 14.79 9.01
CA GLU A 86 1.55 14.02 10.20
C GLU A 86 0.87 12.71 9.78
N ILE A 87 1.23 11.60 10.42
CA ILE A 87 0.62 10.29 10.16
C ILE A 87 -0.83 10.28 10.62
N LEU A 88 -1.74 9.96 9.70
CA LEU A 88 -3.16 9.72 9.96
C LEU A 88 -3.40 8.28 10.42
N TYR A 89 -2.87 7.30 9.68
CA TYR A 89 -3.00 5.87 9.94
C TYR A 89 -2.03 5.05 9.07
N GLU A 90 -1.84 3.78 9.42
CA GLU A 90 -1.16 2.80 8.57
C GLU A 90 -2.12 2.25 7.51
N VAL A 91 -1.60 2.07 6.30
CA VAL A 91 -2.32 1.49 5.15
C VAL A 91 -1.99 0.00 5.08
N PHE A 92 -3.01 -0.83 4.82
CA PHE A 92 -2.82 -2.27 4.73
C PHE A 92 -1.80 -2.62 3.63
N PRO A 93 -0.78 -3.44 3.90
CA PRO A 93 0.17 -3.85 2.87
C PRO A 93 -0.45 -4.93 1.97
N TYR A 94 -0.35 -4.73 0.66
CA TYR A 94 -0.82 -5.71 -0.33
C TYR A 94 0.21 -5.91 -1.44
N ASP A 95 0.54 -7.17 -1.71
CA ASP A 95 1.66 -7.55 -2.58
C ASP A 95 2.96 -6.87 -2.12
N ASN A 96 3.53 -5.97 -2.94
CA ASN A 96 4.75 -5.23 -2.62
C ASN A 96 4.49 -3.73 -2.34
N GLY A 97 3.23 -3.34 -2.12
CA GLY A 97 2.79 -1.95 -2.04
C GLY A 97 1.73 -1.69 -0.96
N PRO A 98 1.23 -0.45 -0.87
CA PRO A 98 0.03 -0.16 -0.10
C PRO A 98 -1.20 -0.79 -0.78
N ASP A 99 -2.27 -0.98 -0.02
CA ASP A 99 -3.54 -1.45 -0.55
C ASP A 99 -4.04 -0.56 -1.69
N TYR A 100 -4.56 -1.19 -2.73
CA TYR A 100 -5.19 -0.47 -3.83
C TYR A 100 -6.62 -0.11 -3.44
N PRO A 101 -7.09 1.09 -3.80
CA PRO A 101 -8.50 1.40 -3.66
C PRO A 101 -9.37 0.44 -4.47
N ALA A 102 -10.45 -0.02 -3.85
CA ALA A 102 -11.50 -0.81 -4.46
C ALA A 102 -12.85 -0.23 -4.04
N ASP A 103 -13.72 0.04 -5.01
CA ASP A 103 -15.03 0.63 -4.77
C ASP A 103 -14.99 1.95 -3.96
N GLY A 104 -13.90 2.72 -4.09
CA GLY A 104 -13.72 4.01 -3.40
C GLY A 104 -13.19 3.90 -1.96
N TYR A 105 -12.68 2.72 -1.55
CA TYR A 105 -12.09 2.52 -0.23
C TYR A 105 -10.79 1.74 -0.34
N PHE A 106 -9.89 1.93 0.63
CA PHE A 106 -8.74 1.05 0.84
C PHE A 106 -8.66 0.65 2.32
N ARG A 107 -8.02 -0.48 2.61
CA ARG A 107 -7.91 -1.00 3.97
C ARG A 107 -6.82 -0.27 4.75
N ILE A 108 -7.11 -0.03 6.02
CA ILE A 108 -6.19 0.59 6.98
C ILE A 108 -6.00 -0.32 8.19
N VAL A 109 -4.89 -0.17 8.90
CA VAL A 109 -4.53 -1.05 10.02
C VAL A 109 -4.25 -0.24 11.27
N ALA A 110 -4.76 -0.73 12.40
CA ALA A 110 -4.35 -0.28 13.73
C ALA A 110 -4.49 -1.43 14.73
N ASN A 111 -3.50 -1.61 15.60
CA ASN A 111 -3.52 -2.66 16.63
C ASN A 111 -3.81 -4.07 16.11
N GLY A 112 -3.31 -4.40 14.91
CA GLY A 112 -3.54 -5.70 14.26
C GLY A 112 -4.97 -5.92 13.78
N LYS A 113 -5.80 -4.88 13.75
CA LYS A 113 -7.15 -4.90 13.19
C LYS A 113 -7.20 -4.10 11.90
N ILE A 114 -8.14 -4.46 11.04
CA ILE A 114 -8.37 -3.86 9.73
C ILE A 114 -9.65 -3.02 9.77
N GLY A 115 -9.58 -1.84 9.16
CA GLY A 115 -10.70 -0.93 8.89
C GLY A 115 -10.62 -0.42 7.45
N TYR A 116 -11.38 0.63 7.14
CA TYR A 116 -11.46 1.22 5.79
C TYR A 116 -11.42 2.74 5.86
N ALA A 117 -10.63 3.34 4.97
CA ALA A 117 -10.63 4.76 4.71
C ALA A 117 -11.19 5.03 3.30
N ASP A 118 -11.88 6.15 3.18
CA ASP A 118 -12.42 6.65 1.92
C ASP A 118 -11.28 7.13 1.01
N GLU A 119 -11.29 6.71 -0.25
CA GLU A 119 -10.23 7.00 -1.20
C GLU A 119 -10.17 8.49 -1.60
N GLU A 120 -11.31 9.18 -1.67
CA GLU A 120 -11.33 10.56 -2.15
C GLU A 120 -10.85 11.51 -1.06
N THR A 121 -11.34 11.31 0.16
CA THR A 121 -11.15 12.23 1.29
C THR A 121 -10.00 11.82 2.22
N GLY A 122 -9.64 10.53 2.27
CA GLY A 122 -8.74 9.97 3.27
C GLY A 122 -9.35 9.87 4.67
N GLU A 123 -10.67 10.08 4.81
CA GLU A 123 -11.34 9.94 6.09
C GLU A 123 -11.54 8.47 6.45
N VAL A 124 -11.38 8.14 7.74
CA VAL A 124 -11.67 6.80 8.25
C VAL A 124 -13.18 6.60 8.31
N SER A 125 -13.73 5.87 7.33
CA SER A 125 -15.16 5.53 7.27
C SER A 125 -15.51 4.42 8.27
N ILE A 126 -14.67 3.38 8.33
CA ILE A 126 -14.88 2.22 9.20
C ILE A 126 -13.62 2.03 10.05
N PRO A 127 -13.67 2.32 11.36
CA PRO A 127 -12.50 2.16 12.22
C PRO A 127 -11.96 0.72 12.23
N PRO A 128 -10.64 0.53 12.40
CA PRO A 128 -10.05 -0.79 12.55
C PRO A 128 -10.69 -1.61 13.67
N GLN A 129 -11.37 -2.68 13.29
CA GLN A 129 -12.09 -3.54 14.25
C GLN A 129 -12.14 -5.02 13.83
N TYR A 130 -11.86 -5.34 12.57
CA TYR A 130 -11.91 -6.71 12.06
C TYR A 130 -10.53 -7.37 12.11
N ALA A 131 -10.45 -8.64 12.47
CA ALA A 131 -9.18 -9.37 12.41
C ALA A 131 -8.75 -9.65 10.96
N ALA A 132 -9.73 -9.85 10.07
CA ALA A 132 -9.52 -9.98 8.63
C ALA A 132 -10.61 -9.22 7.85
N ALA A 133 -10.22 -8.65 6.71
CA ALA A 133 -11.10 -7.89 5.85
C ALA A 133 -10.61 -7.94 4.39
N ARG A 134 -11.53 -8.13 3.45
CA ARG A 134 -11.26 -8.10 2.00
C ARG A 134 -11.66 -6.74 1.41
N PRO A 135 -11.19 -6.37 0.21
CA PRO A 135 -11.59 -5.13 -0.45
C PRO A 135 -13.11 -5.02 -0.64
N PHE A 136 -13.61 -3.80 -0.84
CA PHE A 136 -15.00 -3.60 -1.23
C PHE A 136 -15.21 -4.01 -2.69
N GLU A 137 -16.30 -4.72 -2.95
CA GLU A 137 -16.76 -5.11 -4.27
C GLU A 137 -18.29 -4.98 -4.32
N HIS A 138 -18.80 -4.28 -5.33
CA HIS A 138 -20.24 -4.03 -5.53
C HIS A 138 -20.93 -3.43 -4.29
N GLY A 139 -20.24 -2.58 -3.53
CA GLY A 139 -20.77 -1.93 -2.33
C GLY A 139 -20.67 -2.72 -1.03
N TYR A 140 -20.08 -3.92 -1.03
CA TYR A 140 -19.96 -4.78 0.15
C TYR A 140 -18.52 -5.22 0.39
N ALA A 141 -18.17 -5.49 1.64
CA ALA A 141 -16.88 -6.05 2.01
C ALA A 141 -17.03 -7.29 2.90
N PRO A 142 -16.38 -8.41 2.54
CA PRO A 142 -16.21 -9.54 3.44
C PRO A 142 -15.34 -9.19 4.65
N VAL A 143 -15.86 -9.45 5.85
CA VAL A 143 -15.16 -9.20 7.11
C VAL A 143 -15.25 -10.38 8.06
N CYS A 144 -14.20 -10.54 8.86
CA CYS A 144 -14.10 -11.56 9.90
C CYS A 144 -13.58 -10.91 11.20
N PRO A 145 -14.41 -10.79 12.25
CA PRO A 145 -14.03 -10.10 13.49
C PRO A 145 -12.87 -10.76 14.24
N ASP A 146 -12.74 -12.08 14.11
CA ASP A 146 -11.96 -12.96 14.98
C ASP A 146 -11.09 -13.99 14.24
N CYS A 147 -10.95 -13.88 12.92
CA CYS A 147 -10.01 -14.72 12.16
C CYS A 147 -8.57 -14.60 12.67
N GLU A 148 -7.82 -15.68 12.53
CA GLU A 148 -6.40 -15.76 12.87
C GLU A 148 -5.55 -15.69 11.61
N THR A 149 -4.45 -14.93 11.66
CA THR A 149 -3.46 -14.94 10.58
C THR A 149 -2.55 -16.16 10.72
N ARG A 150 -2.51 -17.00 9.69
CA ARG A 150 -1.59 -18.13 9.57
C ARG A 150 -0.59 -17.88 8.45
N ALA A 151 0.68 -17.83 8.82
CA ALA A 151 1.77 -17.79 7.86
C ALA A 151 1.98 -19.15 7.19
N ASP A 152 2.26 -19.14 5.89
CA ASP A 152 2.66 -20.29 5.08
C ASP A 152 3.77 -19.84 4.10
N GLY A 153 5.03 -19.95 4.56
CA GLY A 153 6.18 -19.40 3.84
C GLY A 153 6.12 -17.88 3.75
N GLU A 154 6.20 -17.36 2.53
CA GLU A 154 6.08 -15.92 2.21
C GLU A 154 4.63 -15.43 2.18
N TYR A 155 3.65 -16.35 2.26
CA TYR A 155 2.23 -16.04 2.21
C TYR A 155 1.62 -16.05 3.62
N SER A 156 0.49 -15.36 3.75
CA SER A 156 -0.36 -15.46 4.92
C SER A 156 -1.82 -15.65 4.51
N SER A 157 -2.56 -16.37 5.34
CA SER A 157 -3.98 -16.64 5.15
C SER A 157 -4.74 -16.36 6.44
N TRP A 158 -6.02 -16.01 6.32
CA TRP A 158 -6.91 -15.85 7.47
C TRP A 158 -7.72 -17.13 7.67
N VAL A 159 -7.61 -17.71 8.86
CA VAL A 159 -8.20 -19.01 9.21
C VAL A 159 -8.97 -18.92 10.54
N ASN A 160 -9.66 -19.99 10.93
CA ASN A 160 -10.28 -20.15 12.26
C ASN A 160 -11.31 -19.08 12.68
N GLY A 161 -11.95 -18.39 11.75
CA GLY A 161 -13.04 -17.44 12.02
C GLY A 161 -14.21 -17.60 11.07
N LYS A 162 -15.24 -16.76 11.25
CA LYS A 162 -16.42 -16.73 10.36
C LYS A 162 -16.48 -15.42 9.59
N TRP A 163 -16.86 -15.51 8.34
CA TRP A 163 -17.02 -14.38 7.44
C TRP A 163 -18.48 -13.92 7.38
N GLY A 164 -18.63 -12.60 7.36
CA GLY A 164 -19.88 -11.88 7.11
C GLY A 164 -19.65 -10.77 6.09
N LEU A 165 -20.69 -9.98 5.82
CA LEU A 165 -20.62 -8.82 4.93
C LEU A 165 -21.01 -7.55 5.66
N ILE A 166 -20.29 -6.49 5.35
CA ILE A 166 -20.70 -5.12 5.68
C ILE A 166 -20.92 -4.31 4.41
N ASP A 167 -21.75 -3.28 4.51
CA ASP A 167 -21.86 -2.24 3.48
C ASP A 167 -20.84 -1.11 3.69
N LYS A 168 -20.86 -0.13 2.78
CA LYS A 168 -19.99 1.06 2.80
C LYS A 168 -20.17 1.96 4.04
N GLN A 169 -21.27 1.82 4.78
CA GLN A 169 -21.51 2.52 6.06
C GLN A 169 -21.05 1.68 7.26
N GLY A 170 -20.47 0.50 7.02
CA GLY A 170 -20.03 -0.43 8.06
C GLY A 170 -21.19 -1.20 8.72
N ARG A 171 -22.41 -1.15 8.17
CA ARG A 171 -23.54 -1.91 8.70
C ARG A 171 -23.38 -3.38 8.30
N VAL A 172 -23.61 -4.27 9.25
CA VAL A 172 -23.58 -5.72 9.00
C VAL A 172 -24.82 -6.11 8.19
N VAL A 173 -24.60 -6.50 6.93
CA VAL A 173 -25.62 -7.00 5.99
C VAL A 173 -25.79 -8.51 6.16
N VAL A 174 -24.68 -9.20 6.36
CA VAL A 174 -24.64 -10.63 6.67
C VAL A 174 -23.82 -10.82 7.92
N ALA A 175 -24.44 -11.30 9.00
CA ALA A 175 -23.72 -11.62 10.22
C ALA A 175 -22.64 -12.69 9.95
N PRO A 176 -21.43 -12.57 10.56
CA PRO A 176 -20.39 -13.57 10.45
C PRO A 176 -20.90 -14.97 10.81
N GLN A 177 -20.99 -15.84 9.81
CA GLN A 177 -21.50 -17.21 9.99
C GLN A 177 -20.93 -18.19 8.97
N PHE A 178 -20.37 -17.70 7.85
CA PHE A 178 -19.83 -18.53 6.78
C PHE A 178 -18.38 -18.89 7.04
N GLU A 179 -17.98 -20.09 6.64
CA GLU A 179 -16.57 -20.51 6.66
C GLU A 179 -15.76 -19.67 5.67
N GLU A 180 -16.38 -19.29 4.55
CA GLU A 180 -15.80 -18.41 3.57
C GLU A 180 -16.88 -17.66 2.79
N ILE A 181 -16.57 -16.45 2.34
CA ILE A 181 -17.31 -15.74 1.30
C ILE A 181 -16.39 -15.69 0.08
N LEU A 182 -16.80 -16.34 -1.01
CA LEU A 182 -15.99 -16.50 -2.21
C LEU A 182 -16.21 -15.38 -3.21
N GLU A 183 -17.45 -14.90 -3.33
CA GLU A 183 -17.85 -13.91 -4.34
C GLU A 183 -19.03 -13.08 -3.83
N VAL A 184 -19.03 -11.78 -4.13
CA VAL A 184 -20.22 -10.92 -4.07
C VAL A 184 -20.55 -10.56 -5.52
N ALA A 185 -21.64 -11.10 -6.06
CA ALA A 185 -22.08 -10.83 -7.41
C ALA A 185 -22.78 -9.47 -7.50
N GLU A 186 -22.67 -8.82 -8.66
CA GLU A 186 -23.28 -7.51 -8.94
C GLU A 186 -24.80 -7.48 -8.71
N ASP A 187 -25.48 -8.62 -8.86
CA ASP A 187 -26.93 -8.76 -8.66
C ASP A 187 -27.34 -8.97 -7.19
N GLY A 188 -26.42 -8.83 -6.24
CA GLY A 188 -26.68 -8.99 -4.81
C GLY A 188 -26.79 -10.44 -4.37
N ARG A 189 -26.23 -11.39 -5.13
CA ARG A 189 -26.01 -12.76 -4.66
C ARG A 189 -24.60 -12.92 -4.11
N VAL A 190 -24.45 -13.78 -3.10
CA VAL A 190 -23.16 -14.06 -2.46
C VAL A 190 -22.91 -15.55 -2.54
N LEU A 191 -21.76 -15.94 -3.08
CA LEU A 191 -21.30 -17.33 -3.04
C LEU A 191 -20.52 -17.53 -1.73
N ALA A 192 -21.03 -18.39 -0.86
CA ALA A 192 -20.44 -18.66 0.45
C ALA A 192 -20.22 -20.16 0.69
N VAL A 193 -19.26 -20.49 1.54
CA VAL A 193 -19.02 -21.85 2.04
C VAL A 193 -19.63 -21.97 3.45
N ASP A 194 -20.48 -22.98 3.62
CA ASP A 194 -21.07 -23.32 4.91
C ASP A 194 -21.01 -24.85 5.11
N ALA A 195 -20.41 -25.29 6.22
CA ALA A 195 -20.16 -26.69 6.51
C ALA A 195 -19.51 -27.45 5.34
N GLY A 196 -18.52 -26.83 4.69
CA GLY A 196 -17.81 -27.38 3.52
C GLY A 196 -18.59 -27.37 2.20
N VAL A 197 -19.79 -26.77 2.15
CA VAL A 197 -20.62 -26.73 0.93
C VAL A 197 -20.74 -25.30 0.41
N GLN A 198 -20.48 -25.12 -0.89
CA GLN A 198 -20.74 -23.86 -1.58
C GLN A 198 -22.23 -23.65 -1.82
N LYS A 199 -22.75 -22.47 -1.51
CA LYS A 199 -24.13 -22.07 -1.79
C LYS A 199 -24.23 -20.59 -2.13
N TRP A 200 -25.18 -20.28 -3.00
CA TRP A 200 -25.61 -18.91 -3.26
C TRP A 200 -26.63 -18.48 -2.22
N ILE A 201 -26.41 -17.33 -1.60
CA ILE A 201 -27.40 -16.63 -0.79
C ILE A 201 -27.75 -15.30 -1.45
N LYS A 202 -28.95 -14.79 -1.20
CA LYS A 202 -29.35 -13.46 -1.63
C LYS A 202 -29.27 -12.53 -0.43
N ILE A 203 -28.65 -11.37 -0.61
CA ILE A 203 -28.71 -10.28 0.36
C ILE A 203 -29.87 -9.35 -0.02
N GLU A 204 -30.68 -8.95 0.96
CA GLU A 204 -31.85 -8.07 0.79
C GLU A 204 -31.50 -6.60 1.02
#